data_AF-A0A7X8LK19-F1
#
_entry.id   AF-A0A7X8LK19-F1
#
_cell.length_a   1.000
_cell.length_b   1.000
_cell.length_c   1.000
_cell.angle_alpha   90.00
_cell.angle_beta   90.00
_cell.angle_gamma   90.00
#
_symmetry.space_group_name_H-M   'P 1'
#
loop_
_entity.id
_entity.type
_entity.pdbx_description
1 polymer ?
#
loop_
_entity_poly.entity_id
_entity_poly.type
_entity_poly.pdbx_seq_one_letter_code
_entity_poly.pdbx_strand_id
1 'polypeptide(L)'
;MPWAYGDNGWHHASLVFNRQGNMSLYIDGALKNDSSIVAHANNSLASTGRFFIGAYGNETGSTPYAGYCFPGSLDEGQLMSAAASADWVPAEYMNRYFRVYGGILC
;
A
#
# COMPACT_ATOMS: atom_id res chain seq x y z
N MET A 1 -10.98 13.53 13.12
CA MET A 1 -11.33 14.67 12.24
C MET A 1 -11.46 14.13 10.82
N PRO A 2 -12.53 14.44 10.04
CA PRO A 2 -12.90 13.65 8.86
C PRO A 2 -12.06 13.82 7.59
N TRP A 3 -10.98 14.62 7.63
CA TRP A 3 -10.23 15.00 6.40
C TRP A 3 -8.73 14.83 6.51
N ALA A 4 -8.23 13.98 7.42
CA ALA A 4 -6.78 13.84 7.64
C ALA A 4 -5.97 13.46 6.38
N TYR A 5 -6.62 12.85 5.38
CA TYR A 5 -5.97 12.39 4.14
C TYR A 5 -6.75 12.77 2.87
N GLY A 6 -7.83 13.54 3.02
CA GLY A 6 -8.68 14.00 1.93
C GLY A 6 -8.43 15.48 1.62
N ASP A 7 -7.18 15.91 1.72
CA ASP A 7 -6.74 17.30 1.69
C ASP A 7 -6.16 17.73 0.33
N ASN A 8 -6.30 16.87 -0.69
CA ASN A 8 -5.75 17.06 -2.03
C ASN A 8 -4.19 17.05 -2.08
N GLY A 9 -3.54 16.59 -1.01
CA GLY A 9 -2.11 16.31 -0.94
C GLY A 9 -1.76 14.88 -1.34
N TRP A 10 -0.47 14.64 -1.59
CA TRP A 10 0.08 13.30 -1.78
C TRP A 10 0.28 12.62 -0.42
N HIS A 11 -0.29 11.43 -0.26
CA HIS A 11 -0.07 10.56 0.89
C HIS A 11 0.54 9.23 0.46
N HIS A 12 1.48 8.73 1.26
CA HIS A 12 2.03 7.39 1.07
C HIS A 12 1.25 6.39 1.91
N ALA A 13 0.68 5.36 1.26
CA ALA A 13 -0.05 4.30 1.95
C ALA A 13 0.69 2.96 1.80
N SER A 14 0.94 2.29 2.92
CA SER A 14 1.55 0.95 2.93
C SER A 14 0.68 0.00 3.75
N LEU A 15 0.42 -1.18 3.18
CA LEU A 15 -0.33 -2.24 3.84
C LEU A 15 0.53 -3.49 3.95
N VAL A 16 0.79 -3.94 5.18
CA VAL A 16 1.63 -5.11 5.45
C VAL A 16 0.73 -6.26 5.89
N PHE A 17 0.84 -7.40 5.20
CA PHE A 17 0.14 -8.63 5.56
C PHE A 17 1.10 -9.65 6.18
N ASN A 18 1.17 -9.69 7.51
CA ASN A 18 1.83 -10.80 8.20
C ASN A 18 0.79 -11.86 8.57
N ARG A 19 0.73 -12.96 7.80
CA ARG A 19 -0.24 -14.05 7.99
C ARG A 19 -0.16 -14.74 9.34
N GLN A 20 0.97 -14.67 10.01
CA GLN A 20 1.20 -15.24 11.34
C GLN A 20 0.99 -14.22 12.46
N GLY A 21 0.61 -12.98 12.11
CA GLY A 21 0.39 -11.89 13.05
C GLY A 21 -0.68 -10.94 12.53
N ASN A 22 -0.30 -9.67 12.36
CA ASN A 22 -1.24 -8.59 12.08
C ASN A 22 -1.18 -8.15 10.60
N MET A 23 -2.32 -7.68 10.10
CA MET A 23 -2.38 -6.75 8.98
C MET A 23 -2.20 -5.35 9.53
N SER A 24 -1.27 -4.57 8.99
CA SER A 24 -0.92 -3.24 9.49
C SER A 24 -0.99 -2.19 8.39
N LEU A 25 -1.70 -1.09 8.63
CA LEU A 25 -1.81 0.05 7.74
C LEU A 25 -0.94 1.20 8.23
N TYR A 26 -0.05 1.66 7.37
CA TYR A 26 0.79 2.84 7.57
C TYR A 26 0.35 3.92 6.59
N ILE A 27 0.23 5.15 7.08
CA ILE A 27 0.04 6.34 6.24
C ILE A 27 1.16 7.34 6.58
N ASP A 28 1.86 7.82 5.55
CA ASP A 28 3.01 8.71 5.65
C ASP A 28 4.09 8.15 6.60
N GLY A 29 4.34 6.84 6.48
CA GLY A 29 5.31 6.10 7.29
C GLY A 29 4.87 5.81 8.73
N ALA A 30 3.76 6.37 9.21
CA ALA A 30 3.26 6.16 10.57
C ALA A 30 2.19 5.07 10.63
N LEU A 31 2.29 4.15 11.59
CA LEU A 31 1.27 3.14 11.86
C LEU A 31 -0.04 3.83 12.26
N LYS A 32 -1.12 3.56 11.52
CA LYS A 32 -2.46 4.13 11.78
C LYS A 32 -3.41 3.12 12.41
N ASN A 33 -3.31 1.86 11.99
CA ASN A 33 -4.14 0.80 12.53
C ASN A 33 -3.52 -0.56 12.22
N ASP A 34 -3.85 -1.55 13.04
CA ASP A 34 -3.50 -2.94 12.81
C ASP A 34 -4.55 -3.88 13.40
N SER A 35 -4.62 -5.09 12.86
CA SER A 35 -5.52 -6.12 13.36
C SER A 35 -4.94 -7.50 13.13
N SER A 36 -5.15 -8.40 14.08
CA SER A 36 -4.71 -9.79 13.98
C SER A 36 -5.44 -10.51 12.85
N ILE A 37 -4.68 -11.14 11.97
CA ILE A 37 -5.19 -11.93 10.85
C ILE A 37 -4.84 -13.42 10.97
N VAL A 38 -4.38 -13.86 12.14
CA VAL A 38 -3.92 -15.24 12.39
C VAL A 38 -4.99 -16.30 12.11
N ALA A 39 -6.27 -15.96 12.28
CA ALA A 39 -7.39 -16.84 11.93
C ALA A 39 -7.41 -17.21 10.43
N HIS A 40 -6.75 -16.42 9.59
CA HIS A 40 -6.64 -16.61 8.14
C HIS A 40 -5.20 -16.96 7.72
N ALA A 41 -4.37 -17.49 8.64
CA ALA A 41 -2.98 -17.81 8.37
C ALA A 41 -2.80 -18.79 7.19
N ASN A 42 -3.75 -19.70 7.01
CA ASN A 42 -3.72 -20.75 5.99
C ASN A 42 -4.46 -20.39 4.70
N ASN A 43 -5.04 -19.18 4.59
CA ASN A 43 -5.72 -18.77 3.37
C ASN A 43 -4.69 -18.38 2.29
N SER A 44 -4.87 -18.90 1.08
CA SER A 44 -4.04 -18.56 -0.07
C SER A 44 -4.46 -17.24 -0.71
N LEU A 45 -3.47 -16.43 -1.11
CA LEU A 45 -3.66 -15.27 -2.00
C LEU A 45 -3.24 -15.58 -3.45
N ALA A 46 -2.88 -16.84 -3.74
CA ALA A 46 -2.53 -17.24 -5.09
C ALA A 46 -3.75 -17.03 -6.01
N SER A 47 -3.54 -16.27 -7.07
CA SER A 47 -4.55 -15.99 -8.08
C SER A 47 -3.89 -16.00 -9.45
N THR A 48 -4.59 -16.55 -10.44
CA THR A 48 -4.25 -16.43 -11.86
C THR A 48 -4.99 -15.27 -12.53
N GLY A 49 -5.85 -14.57 -11.78
CA GLY A 49 -6.60 -13.42 -12.25
C GLY A 49 -5.73 -12.18 -12.44
N ARG A 50 -6.30 -11.16 -13.09
CA ARG A 50 -5.63 -9.87 -13.29
C ARG A 50 -5.56 -9.11 -11.97
N PHE A 51 -4.43 -8.47 -11.73
CA PHE A 51 -4.26 -7.52 -10.64
C PHE A 51 -4.49 -6.11 -11.17
N PHE A 52 -5.40 -5.36 -10.55
CA PHE A 52 -5.73 -4.00 -10.93
C PHE A 52 -5.20 -3.01 -9.89
N ILE A 53 -4.58 -1.94 -10.35
CA ILE A 53 -4.19 -0.79 -9.53
C ILE A 53 -5.13 0.36 -9.91
N GLY A 54 -5.74 0.99 -8.91
CA GLY A 54 -6.66 2.12 -9.13
C GLY A 54 -8.04 1.73 -9.68
N ALA A 55 -8.43 0.46 -9.62
CA ALA A 55 -9.80 0.04 -9.95
C ALA A 55 -10.18 -1.27 -9.25
N TYR A 56 -11.48 -1.45 -9.01
CA TYR A 56 -12.05 -2.74 -8.65
C TYR A 56 -12.31 -3.58 -9.91
N GLY A 57 -12.02 -4.88 -9.88
CA GLY A 57 -12.32 -5.79 -10.99
C GLY A 57 -13.82 -6.15 -11.05
N ASN A 58 -14.35 -6.39 -12.25
CA ASN A 58 -15.70 -6.93 -12.41
C ASN A 58 -15.82 -8.36 -11.84
N GLU A 59 -17.03 -8.93 -11.83
CA GLU A 59 -17.30 -10.28 -11.29
C GLU A 59 -16.43 -11.38 -11.92
N THR A 60 -16.02 -11.21 -13.17
CA THR A 60 -15.14 -12.15 -13.89
C THR A 60 -13.65 -11.85 -13.74
N GLY A 61 -13.28 -10.82 -12.96
CA GLY A 61 -11.89 -10.39 -12.73
C GLY A 61 -11.12 -10.02 -14.00
N SER A 62 -11.84 -9.72 -15.09
CA SER A 62 -11.26 -9.57 -16.42
C SER A 62 -11.04 -8.10 -16.78
N THR A 63 -11.89 -7.19 -16.31
CA THR A 63 -11.76 -5.76 -16.59
C THR A 63 -12.09 -4.94 -15.35
N PRO A 64 -11.66 -3.67 -15.28
CA PRO A 64 -12.19 -2.74 -14.29
C PRO A 64 -13.73 -2.69 -14.33
N TYR A 65 -14.36 -2.66 -13.17
CA TYR A 65 -15.79 -2.50 -13.04
C TYR A 65 -16.16 -1.02 -13.19
N ALA A 66 -17.10 -0.74 -14.10
CA ALA A 66 -17.47 0.63 -14.44
C ALA A 66 -17.98 1.38 -13.19
N GLY A 67 -17.46 2.58 -12.95
CA GLY A 67 -17.80 3.39 -11.78
C GLY A 67 -16.99 3.09 -10.51
N TYR A 68 -16.12 2.08 -10.52
CA TYR A 68 -15.27 1.70 -9.39
C TYR A 68 -13.78 1.93 -9.67
N CYS A 69 -13.48 2.92 -10.51
CA CYS A 69 -12.13 3.42 -10.71
C CYS A 69 -11.82 4.45 -9.62
N PHE A 70 -10.58 4.46 -9.16
CA PHE A 70 -10.09 5.45 -8.20
C PHE A 70 -10.04 6.84 -8.87
N PRO A 71 -10.80 7.84 -8.38
CA PRO A 71 -10.85 9.16 -8.99
C PRO A 71 -9.73 10.05 -8.45
N GLY A 72 -8.48 9.67 -8.70
CA GLY A 72 -7.30 10.38 -8.21
C GLY A 72 -6.01 9.98 -8.94
N SER A 73 -4.90 10.49 -8.45
CA SER A 73 -3.57 10.17 -8.97
C SER A 73 -2.89 9.11 -8.11
N LEU A 74 -2.20 8.17 -8.74
CA LEU A 74 -1.39 7.14 -8.10
C LEU A 74 -0.01 7.17 -8.76
N ASP A 75 1.05 7.04 -7.96
CA ASP A 75 2.42 6.97 -8.45
C ASP A 75 3.24 6.04 -7.53
N GLU A 76 4.40 5.58 -8.02
CA GLU A 76 5.41 4.82 -7.28
C GLU A 76 4.90 3.54 -6.60
N GLY A 77 3.96 2.84 -7.25
CA GLY A 77 3.38 1.58 -6.74
C GLY A 77 4.41 0.47 -6.56
N GLN A 78 4.45 -0.13 -5.37
CA GLN A 78 5.30 -1.27 -5.04
C GLN A 78 4.49 -2.45 -4.49
N LEU A 79 4.87 -3.67 -4.87
CA LEU A 79 4.36 -4.91 -4.29
C LEU A 79 5.51 -5.80 -3.86
N MET A 80 5.38 -6.45 -2.71
CA MET A 80 6.37 -7.37 -2.14
C MET A 80 5.72 -8.70 -1.80
N SER A 81 6.47 -9.79 -1.96
CA SER A 81 6.03 -11.15 -1.59
C SER A 81 6.31 -11.50 -0.12
N ALA A 82 7.01 -10.63 0.60
CA ALA A 82 7.34 -10.78 2.01
C ALA A 82 6.76 -9.62 2.82
N ALA A 83 6.32 -9.91 4.05
CA ALA A 83 5.89 -8.88 4.98
C ALA A 83 7.10 -8.02 5.39
N ALA A 84 7.01 -6.71 5.13
CA ALA A 84 7.98 -5.75 5.64
C ALA A 84 7.94 -5.72 7.18
N SER A 85 9.09 -5.51 7.81
CA SER A 85 9.13 -5.29 9.26
C SER A 85 8.53 -3.93 9.62
N ALA A 86 8.12 -3.77 10.88
CA ALA A 86 7.57 -2.51 11.37
C ALA A 86 8.57 -1.34 11.22
N ASP A 87 9.87 -1.62 11.30
CA ASP A 87 10.93 -0.61 11.13
C ASP A 87 11.24 -0.30 9.65
N TRP A 88 10.94 -1.23 8.75
CA TRP A 88 11.24 -1.07 7.32
C TRP A 88 10.33 -0.05 6.65
N VAL A 89 9.03 -0.04 6.97
CA VAL A 89 8.06 0.86 6.31
C VAL A 89 8.36 2.34 6.57
N PRO A 90 8.62 2.79 7.82
CA PRO A 90 9.03 4.17 8.06
C PRO A 90 10.37 4.51 7.39
N ALA A 91 11.33 3.57 7.39
CA ALA A 91 12.64 3.79 6.77
C ALA A 91 12.53 3.93 5.24
N GLU A 92 11.68 3.11 4.61
CA GLU A 92 11.43 3.16 3.18
C GLU A 92 10.72 4.46 2.76
N TYR A 93 9.72 4.89 3.53
CA TYR A 93 9.06 6.17 3.32
C TYR A 93 10.08 7.32 3.32
N MET A 94 10.99 7.35 4.30
CA MET A 94 12.04 8.38 4.38
C MET A 94 13.03 8.31 3.22
N ASN A 95 13.42 7.11 2.78
CA ASN A 95 14.34 6.94 1.65
C ASN A 95 13.72 7.38 0.31
N ARG A 96 12.40 7.23 0.13
CA ARG A 96 11.69 7.72 -1.05
C ARG A 96 11.46 9.23 -1.03
N TYR A 97 11.14 9.80 0.13
CA TYR A 97 10.92 11.25 0.26
C TYR A 97 12.23 12.06 0.24
N PHE A 98 13.34 11.49 0.75
CA PHE A 98 14.66 12.13 0.79
C PHE A 98 15.59 11.55 -0.28
N ARG A 99 15.25 11.72 -1.55
CA ARG A 99 16.26 11.66 -2.61
C ARG A 99 17.05 12.97 -2.58
N VAL A 100 18.14 12.98 -1.82
CA VAL A 100 19.17 14.01 -2.00
C VAL A 100 19.69 13.83 -3.43
N TYR A 101 19.33 14.75 -4.32
CA TYR A 101 20.11 14.98 -5.54
C TYR A 101 21.45 15.59 -5.11
N GLY A 102 22.29 14.78 -4.46
CA GLY A 102 23.59 15.14 -3.93
C GLY A 102 24.64 15.02 -5.01
N GLY A 103 24.58 15.89 -6.01
CA GLY A 103 25.74 16.24 -6.80
C GLY A 103 26.35 17.51 -6.23
N ILE A 104 27.22 17.39 -5.23
CA ILE A 104 28.31 18.36 -5.11
C ILE A 104 29.23 18.05 -6.31
N LEU A 105 29.11 18.86 -7.36
CA LEU A 105 30.24 19.10 -8.23
C LEU A 105 31.10 20.14 -7.52
N CYS A 106 32.40 19.86 -7.46
CA CYS A 106 33.42 20.84 -7.13
C CYS A 106 33.35 22.06 -8.05
#